data_AF-A0A4Q8TCB5-F1
#
_entry.id   AF-A0A4Q8TCB5-F1
#
_cell.length_a   1.000
_cell.length_b   1.000
_cell.length_c   1.000
_cell.angle_alpha   90.00
_cell.angle_beta   90.00
_cell.angle_gamma   90.00
#
_symmetry.space_group_name_H-M   'P 1'
#
loop_
_entity.id
_entity.type
_entity.pdbx_description
1 polymer ?
#
loop_
_entity_poly.entity_id
_entity_poly.type
_entity_poly.pdbx_seq_one_letter_code
_entity_poly.pdbx_strand_id
1 'polypeptide(L)'
;MSVYCLYGNENGERVMKGAPTISIAGKQNHIPQHYFTYEHSLESIRAILCDISMSNDVLLFAAKDKQGMYIQVGIIGQENYRITGQCYPAKIVYGRRWRIDADTPTSEIIQTTMLAIQKVYEHEVRELLTIKLNSKVTRSAPLTSHQDIKYLKNAKRLEGINQAQNVMSTSTVKSVSLNQFKYALENKLNRLEFAHHRLIIDRIMPISGGRAVLDIELVAKLVPKMVIPSAFSQKRLSVVTSIYDIDNIMYILLDELIAISNRHVEEHFSFQNFKRFSRNISPEWLAEKSIESRQYKAHMKNVEFKKIFESLNYKTDESRTPELGSDALALINFKKLSQYENLGGHIPKGSANASIKHA
;
A
#
# COMPACT_ATOMS: atom_id res chain seq x y z
N MET A 1 45.51 -4.27 -2.46
CA MET A 1 44.55 -4.44 -1.35
C MET A 1 43.54 -3.31 -1.44
N SER A 2 42.32 -3.60 -1.92
CA SER A 2 41.23 -2.61 -1.97
C SER A 2 40.21 -3.01 -0.92
N VAL A 3 40.03 -2.13 0.06
CA VAL A 3 39.21 -2.30 1.25
C VAL A 3 37.78 -1.94 0.89
N TYR A 4 36.93 -2.94 0.59
CA TYR A 4 35.47 -2.77 0.59
C TYR A 4 34.76 -4.06 1.03
N CYS A 5 33.65 -3.88 1.75
CA CYS A 5 32.72 -4.87 2.31
C CYS A 5 33.10 -5.53 3.65
N LEU A 6 33.30 -4.72 4.70
CA LEU A 6 33.09 -5.13 6.10
C LEU A 6 32.03 -4.27 6.83
N TYR A 7 31.14 -3.60 6.10
CA TYR A 7 30.02 -2.82 6.67
C TYR A 7 28.78 -3.68 7.02
N GLY A 8 28.96 -4.95 7.42
CA GLY A 8 27.82 -5.78 7.83
C GLY A 8 27.21 -5.32 9.16
N ASN A 9 28.02 -4.76 10.07
CA ASN A 9 27.56 -4.62 11.45
C ASN A 9 26.69 -3.39 11.72
N GLU A 10 26.75 -2.33 10.90
CA GLU A 10 25.98 -1.09 11.15
C GLU A 10 24.53 -1.18 10.66
N ASN A 11 24.25 -2.05 9.68
CA ASN A 11 22.92 -2.19 9.08
C ASN A 11 22.17 -3.46 9.51
N GLY A 12 22.71 -4.26 10.43
CA GLY A 12 22.07 -5.52 10.86
C GLY A 12 22.16 -6.65 9.82
N GLU A 13 23.12 -6.59 8.89
CA GLU A 13 23.28 -7.57 7.81
C GLU A 13 24.57 -8.38 8.00
N ARG A 14 24.51 -9.70 7.85
CA ARG A 14 25.69 -10.57 7.90
C ARG A 14 25.77 -11.44 6.67
N VAL A 15 26.93 -11.40 6.00
CA VAL A 15 27.21 -12.23 4.83
C VAL A 15 27.28 -13.70 5.26
N MET A 16 26.57 -14.58 4.55
CA MET A 16 26.67 -16.01 4.76
C MET A 16 28.10 -16.51 4.48
N LYS A 17 28.62 -17.41 5.31
CA LYS A 17 29.97 -17.95 5.14
C LYS A 17 30.09 -18.61 3.75
N GLY A 18 31.10 -18.19 2.99
CA GLY A 18 31.35 -18.71 1.64
C GLY A 18 30.43 -18.13 0.56
N ALA A 19 29.69 -17.06 0.85
CA ALA A 19 28.82 -16.41 -0.14
C ALA A 19 29.60 -15.98 -1.39
N PRO A 20 29.13 -16.36 -2.59
CA PRO A 20 29.77 -15.96 -3.83
C PRO A 20 29.48 -14.48 -4.16
N THR A 21 30.34 -13.92 -5.00
CA THR A 21 30.18 -12.57 -5.54
C THR A 21 29.83 -12.64 -7.03
N ILE A 22 29.10 -11.63 -7.49
CA ILE A 22 28.84 -11.37 -8.91
C ILE A 22 29.58 -10.09 -9.32
N SER A 23 29.89 -9.96 -10.61
CA SER A 23 30.46 -8.72 -11.15
C SER A 23 29.36 -7.80 -11.68
N ILE A 24 29.28 -6.58 -11.16
CA ILE A 24 28.44 -5.51 -11.70
C ILE A 24 29.23 -4.82 -12.82
N ALA A 25 28.73 -4.96 -14.06
CA ALA A 25 29.30 -4.34 -15.25
C ALA A 25 30.81 -4.61 -15.46
N GLY A 26 31.32 -5.74 -14.95
CA GLY A 26 32.74 -6.09 -15.03
C GLY A 26 33.66 -5.29 -14.10
N LYS A 27 33.12 -4.42 -13.24
CA LYS A 27 33.89 -3.39 -12.52
C LYS A 27 33.89 -3.57 -11.01
N GLN A 28 32.78 -4.04 -10.45
CA GLN A 28 32.61 -4.11 -9.00
C GLN A 28 32.10 -5.47 -8.60
N ASN A 29 32.71 -6.07 -7.58
CA ASN A 29 32.18 -7.29 -6.97
C ASN A 29 31.04 -6.93 -6.02
N HIS A 30 29.95 -7.66 -6.12
CA HIS A 30 28.77 -7.50 -5.29
C HIS A 30 28.34 -8.84 -4.73
N ILE A 31 27.93 -8.87 -3.47
CA ILE A 31 27.31 -10.05 -2.86
C ILE A 31 25.80 -9.87 -3.01
N PRO A 32 25.12 -10.78 -3.72
CA PRO A 32 23.66 -10.74 -3.82
C PRO A 32 22.99 -10.71 -2.45
N GLN A 33 21.93 -9.89 -2.31
CA GLN A 33 21.24 -9.67 -1.04
C GLN A 33 20.69 -10.96 -0.40
N HIS A 34 20.25 -11.94 -1.19
CA HIS A 34 19.75 -13.22 -0.65
C HIS A 34 20.85 -14.12 -0.06
N TYR A 35 22.12 -13.69 -0.08
CA TYR A 35 23.22 -14.36 0.64
C TYR A 35 23.59 -13.66 1.95
N PHE A 36 22.68 -12.84 2.47
CA PHE A 36 22.79 -12.24 3.79
C PHE A 36 21.78 -12.86 4.76
N THR A 37 22.18 -12.93 6.02
CA THR A 37 21.30 -13.13 7.17
C THR A 37 21.11 -11.80 7.89
N TYR A 38 20.00 -11.64 8.62
CA TYR A 38 19.61 -10.37 9.23
C TYR A 38 19.48 -10.51 10.74
N GLU A 39 19.96 -9.49 11.45
CA GLU A 39 19.81 -9.33 12.90
C GLU A 39 19.74 -7.82 13.21
N HIS A 40 18.61 -7.20 12.87
CA HIS A 40 18.39 -5.78 13.05
C HIS A 40 18.20 -5.42 14.53
N SER A 41 18.89 -4.36 14.95
CA SER A 41 18.60 -3.62 16.17
C SER A 41 17.79 -2.36 15.87
N LEU A 42 17.30 -1.69 16.91
CA LEU A 42 16.61 -0.40 16.77
C LEU A 42 17.50 0.64 16.05
N GLU A 43 18.79 0.65 16.37
CA GLU A 43 19.79 1.53 15.78
C GLU A 43 19.96 1.24 14.29
N SER A 44 20.05 -0.03 13.90
CA SER A 44 20.16 -0.40 12.48
C SER A 44 18.91 -0.01 11.68
N ILE A 45 17.70 -0.15 12.25
CA ILE A 45 16.47 0.29 11.58
C ILE A 45 16.49 1.81 11.43
N ARG A 46 16.91 2.56 12.46
CA ARG A 46 17.04 4.02 12.36
C ARG A 46 18.03 4.43 11.27
N ALA A 47 19.18 3.74 11.16
CA ALA A 47 20.15 3.98 10.10
C ALA A 47 19.54 3.77 8.71
N ILE A 48 18.79 2.68 8.50
CA ILE A 48 18.05 2.43 7.26
C ILE A 48 17.06 3.56 6.96
N LEU A 49 16.30 4.02 7.96
CA LEU A 49 15.33 5.10 7.79
C LEU A 49 15.98 6.45 7.47
N CYS A 50 17.17 6.75 8.00
CA CYS A 50 17.92 7.96 7.69
C CYS A 50 18.31 8.06 6.20
N ASP A 51 18.54 6.92 5.55
CA ASP A 51 18.88 6.83 4.14
C ASP A 51 17.66 6.91 3.21
N ILE A 52 16.45 6.98 3.78
CA ILE A 52 15.21 7.17 3.02
C ILE A 52 14.94 8.67 2.87
N SER A 53 14.66 9.09 1.64
CA SER A 53 14.18 10.43 1.33
C SER A 53 12.75 10.39 0.79
N MET A 54 11.95 11.33 1.26
CA MET A 54 10.56 11.59 0.88
C MET A 54 10.31 13.11 1.01
N SER A 55 9.08 13.57 0.77
CA SER A 55 8.69 14.96 1.00
C SER A 55 8.85 15.39 2.47
N ASN A 56 9.15 16.68 2.69
CA ASN A 56 9.51 17.24 4.01
C ASN A 56 8.39 17.17 5.07
N ASP A 57 7.16 16.93 4.66
CA ASP A 57 6.00 16.71 5.52
C ASP A 57 5.95 15.28 6.10
N VAL A 58 6.74 14.34 5.57
CA VAL A 58 6.80 12.95 6.03
C VAL A 58 7.93 12.77 7.04
N LEU A 59 7.58 12.23 8.20
CA LEU A 59 8.50 11.91 9.28
C LEU A 59 8.53 10.40 9.52
N LEU A 60 9.73 9.83 9.54
CA LEU A 60 9.93 8.40 9.76
C LEU A 60 10.46 8.16 11.17
N PHE A 61 9.81 7.25 11.89
CA PHE A 61 10.18 6.88 13.25
C PHE A 61 10.44 5.39 13.32
N ALA A 62 11.51 5.01 14.02
CA ALA A 62 11.71 3.66 14.52
C ALA A 62 11.81 3.68 16.05
N ALA A 63 11.07 2.77 16.67
CA ALA A 63 11.00 2.63 18.12
C ALA A 63 10.79 1.17 18.52
N LYS A 64 10.89 0.90 19.82
CA LYS A 64 10.68 -0.43 20.42
C LYS A 64 9.71 -0.29 21.58
N ASP A 65 8.79 -1.23 21.70
CA ASP A 65 7.94 -1.41 22.89
C ASP A 65 8.04 -2.86 23.39
N LYS A 66 7.17 -3.23 24.35
CA LYS A 66 7.16 -4.58 24.93
C LYS A 66 6.89 -5.69 23.90
N GLN A 67 6.34 -5.38 22.74
CA GLN A 67 6.01 -6.33 21.66
C GLN A 67 7.07 -6.34 20.55
N GLY A 68 8.18 -5.62 20.71
CA GLY A 68 9.27 -5.58 19.73
C GLY A 68 9.42 -4.25 19.02
N MET A 69 10.21 -4.26 17.95
CA MET A 69 10.53 -3.07 17.15
C MET A 69 9.41 -2.74 16.18
N TYR A 70 9.29 -1.47 15.83
CA TYR A 70 8.31 -1.02 14.86
C TYR A 70 8.76 0.26 14.15
N ILE A 71 8.20 0.45 12.96
CA ILE A 71 8.23 1.69 12.20
C ILE A 71 6.89 2.41 12.35
N GLN A 72 6.93 3.72 12.42
CA GLN A 72 5.74 4.57 12.42
C GLN A 72 6.01 5.79 11.54
N VAL A 73 5.00 6.19 10.76
CA VAL A 73 5.08 7.36 9.90
C VAL A 73 4.24 8.47 10.52
N GLY A 74 4.82 9.67 10.63
CA GLY A 74 4.08 10.89 10.93
C GLY A 74 3.96 11.74 9.67
N ILE A 75 2.82 12.43 9.50
CA ILE A 75 2.65 13.45 8.47
C ILE A 75 2.33 14.79 9.14
N ILE A 76 3.01 15.84 8.69
CA ILE A 76 2.73 17.23 9.06
C ILE A 76 1.73 17.80 8.06
N GLY A 77 0.52 18.09 8.52
CA GLY A 77 -0.57 18.59 7.68
C GLY A 77 -1.31 19.76 8.31
N GLN A 78 -2.28 20.29 7.55
CA GLN A 78 -3.25 21.24 8.06
C GLN A 78 -4.47 20.51 8.61
N GLU A 79 -5.08 21.03 9.68
CA GLU A 79 -6.37 20.51 10.15
C GLU A 79 -7.43 20.56 9.04
N ASN A 80 -8.11 19.44 8.79
CA ASN A 80 -9.09 19.25 7.72
C ASN A 80 -10.49 19.76 8.14
N TYR A 81 -10.77 19.87 9.45
CA TYR A 81 -12.05 20.33 9.99
C TYR A 81 -12.05 21.83 10.37
N ARG A 82 -11.67 22.71 9.44
CA ARG A 82 -11.56 24.16 9.72
C ARG A 82 -12.92 24.85 9.76
N ILE A 83 -13.15 25.66 10.78
CA ILE A 83 -14.24 26.65 10.80
C ILE A 83 -13.78 27.87 9.97
N THR A 84 -14.68 28.38 9.12
CA THR A 84 -14.44 29.57 8.28
C THR A 84 -13.92 30.74 9.13
N GLY A 85 -12.78 31.32 8.75
CA GLY A 85 -12.20 32.49 9.42
C GLY A 85 -11.11 32.19 10.47
N GLN A 86 -10.80 30.92 10.74
CA GLN A 86 -9.68 30.55 11.63
C GLN A 86 -8.46 30.00 10.85
N CYS A 87 -7.27 30.49 11.18
CA CYS A 87 -6.01 29.91 10.76
C CYS A 87 -5.58 28.87 11.80
N TYR A 88 -5.52 27.60 11.39
CA TYR A 88 -5.03 26.55 12.28
C TYR A 88 -3.55 26.29 11.99
N PRO A 89 -2.73 26.11 13.05
CA PRO A 89 -1.33 25.73 12.88
C PRO A 89 -1.21 24.36 12.21
N ALA A 90 -0.02 24.07 11.67
CA ALA A 90 0.29 22.72 11.23
C ALA A 90 0.24 21.75 12.41
N LYS A 91 -0.23 20.53 12.15
CA LYS A 91 -0.35 19.46 13.13
C LYS A 91 0.31 18.21 12.58
N ILE A 92 1.00 17.48 13.46
CA ILE A 92 1.47 16.13 13.16
C ILE A 92 0.38 15.11 13.48
N VAL A 93 0.16 14.18 12.56
CA VAL A 93 -0.68 13.00 12.76
C VAL A 93 0.18 11.76 12.57
N TYR A 94 0.00 10.77 13.44
CA TYR A 94 0.76 9.54 13.40
C TYR A 94 -0.07 8.39 12.80
N GLY A 95 0.52 7.69 11.84
CA GLY A 95 0.00 6.45 11.30
C GLY A 95 0.09 5.29 12.30
N ARG A 96 -0.33 4.10 11.85
CA ARG A 96 -0.21 2.87 12.63
C ARG A 96 1.25 2.43 12.79
N ARG A 97 1.51 1.64 13.82
CA ARG A 97 2.80 0.96 14.03
C ARG A 97 2.89 -0.25 13.11
N TRP A 98 4.02 -0.39 12.42
CA TRP A 98 4.36 -1.52 11.56
C TRP A 98 5.46 -2.33 12.24
N ARG A 99 5.15 -3.56 12.65
CA ARG A 99 6.11 -4.42 13.38
C ARG A 99 7.22 -4.88 12.45
N ILE A 100 8.44 -4.90 12.97
CA ILE A 100 9.64 -5.34 12.25
C ILE A 100 10.35 -6.37 13.13
N ASP A 101 10.46 -7.59 12.61
CA ASP A 101 11.24 -8.66 13.24
C ASP A 101 12.73 -8.47 12.94
N ALA A 102 13.59 -8.92 13.85
CA ALA A 102 15.04 -8.71 13.73
C ALA A 102 15.64 -9.39 12.48
N ASP A 103 15.02 -10.45 11.98
CA ASP A 103 15.43 -11.19 10.78
C ASP A 103 14.76 -10.68 9.49
N THR A 104 14.08 -9.53 9.52
CA THR A 104 13.46 -8.92 8.33
C THR A 104 14.53 -8.35 7.40
N PRO A 105 14.63 -8.75 6.11
CA PRO A 105 15.60 -8.20 5.18
C PRO A 105 15.52 -6.68 5.06
N THR A 106 16.66 -6.00 4.94
CA THR A 106 16.72 -4.54 4.71
C THR A 106 15.82 -4.09 3.55
N SER A 107 15.76 -4.85 2.44
CA SER A 107 14.85 -4.52 1.32
C SER A 107 13.38 -4.57 1.69
N GLU A 108 12.99 -5.49 2.59
CA GLU A 108 11.63 -5.61 3.09
C GLU A 108 11.32 -4.51 4.11
N ILE A 109 12.30 -4.07 4.92
CA ILE A 109 12.17 -2.88 5.79
C ILE A 109 11.92 -1.62 4.95
N ILE A 110 12.69 -1.43 3.87
CA ILE A 110 12.52 -0.30 2.94
C ILE A 110 11.14 -0.34 2.29
N GLN A 111 10.72 -1.51 1.78
CA GLN A 111 9.39 -1.68 1.19
C GLN A 111 8.28 -1.45 2.21
N THR A 112 8.42 -1.95 3.44
CA THR A 112 7.46 -1.75 4.53
C THR A 112 7.32 -0.27 4.87
N THR A 113 8.42 0.48 4.90
CA THR A 113 8.40 1.93 5.09
C THR A 113 7.63 2.63 3.97
N MET A 114 7.87 2.28 2.70
CA MET A 114 7.13 2.83 1.57
C MET A 114 5.62 2.55 1.68
N LEU A 115 5.25 1.31 2.03
CA LEU A 115 3.86 0.91 2.24
C LEU A 115 3.23 1.67 3.41
N ALA A 116 3.97 1.88 4.50
CA ALA A 116 3.51 2.67 5.64
C ALA A 116 3.20 4.12 5.23
N ILE A 117 4.07 4.75 4.43
CA ILE A 117 3.85 6.10 3.88
C ILE A 117 2.59 6.11 3.00
N GLN A 118 2.49 5.18 2.04
CA GLN A 118 1.30 5.07 1.18
C GLN A 118 0.01 4.95 1.99
N LYS A 119 0.01 4.18 3.10
CA LYS A 119 -1.19 4.01 3.92
C LYS A 119 -1.57 5.24 4.73
N VAL A 120 -0.61 6.08 5.14
CA VAL A 120 -0.96 7.38 5.75
C VAL A 120 -1.53 8.32 4.69
N TYR A 121 -0.92 8.40 3.50
CA TYR A 121 -1.48 9.20 2.41
C TYR A 121 -2.86 8.70 1.93
N GLU A 122 -3.09 7.39 1.89
CA GLU A 122 -4.39 6.82 1.58
C GLU A 122 -5.44 7.23 2.62
N HIS A 123 -5.08 7.23 3.90
CA HIS A 123 -5.96 7.69 4.98
C HIS A 123 -6.36 9.16 4.77
N GLU A 124 -5.40 10.05 4.47
CA GLU A 124 -5.69 11.46 4.13
C GLU A 124 -6.60 11.59 2.90
N VAL A 125 -6.32 10.86 1.82
CA VAL A 125 -7.14 10.87 0.60
C VAL A 125 -8.59 10.48 0.90
N ARG A 126 -8.81 9.46 1.73
CA ARG A 126 -10.15 9.02 2.14
C ARG A 126 -10.88 10.09 2.95
N GLU A 127 -10.18 10.86 3.78
CA GLU A 127 -10.76 11.97 4.55
C GLU A 127 -11.08 13.18 3.67
N LEU A 128 -10.22 13.47 2.68
CA LEU A 128 -10.36 14.61 1.80
C LEU A 128 -11.52 14.46 0.80
N LEU A 129 -11.92 13.22 0.44
CA LEU A 129 -13.07 12.96 -0.40
C LEU A 129 -14.37 12.96 0.43
N THR A 130 -15.14 14.05 0.30
CA THR A 130 -16.36 14.28 1.09
C THR A 130 -17.60 14.38 0.22
N ILE A 131 -18.75 14.07 0.82
CA ILE A 131 -20.09 14.27 0.25
C ILE A 131 -20.89 15.25 1.10
N LYS A 132 -21.64 16.13 0.44
CA LYS A 132 -22.67 16.97 1.06
C LYS A 132 -24.02 16.26 1.08
N LEU A 133 -24.64 16.22 2.25
CA LEU A 133 -25.97 15.65 2.46
C LEU A 133 -26.98 16.77 2.71
N ASN A 134 -28.01 16.83 1.86
CA ASN A 134 -29.15 17.76 1.93
C ASN A 134 -28.76 19.26 1.89
N SER A 135 -29.74 20.15 2.07
CA SER A 135 -29.58 21.62 2.14
C SER A 135 -28.79 22.11 3.36
N LYS A 136 -28.27 21.20 4.19
CA LYS A 136 -27.42 21.54 5.35
C LYS A 136 -25.95 21.62 4.90
N VAL A 137 -25.19 22.45 5.60
CA VAL A 137 -23.74 22.67 5.41
C VAL A 137 -22.91 21.44 5.83
N THR A 138 -23.55 20.36 6.29
CA THR A 138 -22.89 19.17 6.83
C THR A 138 -22.23 18.33 5.73
N ARG A 139 -20.92 18.10 5.89
CA ARG A 139 -20.11 17.22 5.04
C ARG A 139 -19.83 15.92 5.77
N SER A 140 -19.70 14.83 5.04
CA SER A 140 -19.24 13.54 5.55
C SER A 140 -18.17 12.96 4.63
N ALA A 141 -17.20 12.25 5.19
CA ALA A 141 -16.22 11.43 4.47
C ALA A 141 -16.61 9.94 4.62
N PRO A 142 -17.59 9.45 3.83
CA PRO A 142 -18.24 8.16 4.08
C PRO A 142 -17.34 6.94 3.83
N LEU A 143 -16.25 7.11 3.07
CA LEU A 143 -15.34 6.03 2.68
C LEU A 143 -14.05 6.00 3.52
N THR A 144 -14.10 6.63 4.71
CA THR A 144 -13.04 6.60 5.73
C THR A 144 -13.17 5.38 6.63
N SER A 145 -12.09 5.06 7.38
CA SER A 145 -12.09 3.97 8.37
C SER A 145 -12.66 4.36 9.73
N HIS A 146 -13.14 5.60 9.91
CA HIS A 146 -13.69 6.10 11.18
C HIS A 146 -15.17 5.77 11.39
N GLN A 147 -15.79 5.10 10.42
CA GLN A 147 -17.20 4.73 10.52
C GLN A 147 -17.43 3.68 11.61
N ASP A 148 -18.48 3.87 12.42
CA ASP A 148 -18.88 2.88 13.42
C ASP A 148 -19.55 1.69 12.72
N ILE A 149 -18.77 0.62 12.54
CA ILE A 149 -19.22 -0.64 11.92
C ILE A 149 -20.42 -1.25 12.64
N LYS A 150 -20.51 -1.16 13.96
CA LYS A 150 -21.62 -1.75 14.71
C LYS A 150 -22.90 -0.95 14.48
N TYR A 151 -22.80 0.37 14.52
CA TYR A 151 -23.91 1.24 14.17
C TYR A 151 -24.37 0.99 12.73
N LEU A 152 -23.46 1.01 11.74
CA LEU A 152 -23.79 0.79 10.33
C LEU A 152 -24.48 -0.56 10.11
N LYS A 153 -23.98 -1.63 10.74
CA LYS A 153 -24.58 -2.97 10.65
C LYS A 153 -26.01 -2.98 11.23
N ASN A 154 -26.21 -2.33 12.37
CA ASN A 154 -27.51 -2.27 13.02
C ASN A 154 -28.51 -1.38 12.28
N ALA A 155 -28.09 -0.18 11.86
CA ALA A 155 -28.89 0.74 11.06
C ALA A 155 -29.36 0.07 9.78
N LYS A 156 -28.43 -0.55 9.03
CA LYS A 156 -28.75 -1.33 7.82
C LYS A 156 -29.84 -2.38 8.06
N ARG A 157 -29.71 -3.15 9.15
CA ARG A 157 -30.67 -4.21 9.52
C ARG A 157 -32.04 -3.62 9.86
N LEU A 158 -32.10 -2.52 10.59
CA LEU A 158 -33.34 -1.88 11.03
C LEU A 158 -34.04 -1.13 9.90
N GLU A 159 -33.27 -0.52 9.00
CA GLU A 159 -33.78 0.21 7.82
C GLU A 159 -34.15 -0.74 6.66
N GLY A 160 -33.89 -2.04 6.79
CA GLY A 160 -34.21 -3.02 5.75
C GLY A 160 -33.39 -2.85 4.46
N ILE A 161 -32.21 -2.21 4.53
CA ILE A 161 -31.35 -2.00 3.37
C ILE A 161 -30.72 -3.34 2.98
N ASN A 162 -31.16 -3.92 1.86
CA ASN A 162 -30.55 -5.13 1.30
C ASN A 162 -29.15 -4.80 0.73
N GLN A 163 -28.15 -5.67 0.99
CA GLN A 163 -26.79 -5.55 0.39
C GLN A 163 -26.80 -5.54 -1.15
N ALA A 164 -27.89 -5.97 -1.78
CA ALA A 164 -27.99 -6.29 -3.20
C ALA A 164 -28.74 -5.25 -4.07
N GLN A 165 -28.96 -4.01 -3.62
CA GLN A 165 -29.60 -3.02 -4.51
C GLN A 165 -28.73 -2.58 -5.72
N ASN A 166 -27.47 -3.02 -5.79
CA ASN A 166 -26.63 -2.88 -6.99
C ASN A 166 -26.64 -4.11 -7.92
N VAL A 167 -27.41 -5.15 -7.62
CA VAL A 167 -27.80 -6.13 -8.65
C VAL A 167 -29.18 -5.71 -9.09
N MET A 168 -29.24 -4.87 -10.12
CA MET A 168 -30.44 -4.70 -10.93
C MET A 168 -31.04 -6.09 -11.14
N SER A 169 -32.22 -6.30 -10.57
CA SER A 169 -33.09 -7.39 -10.97
C SER A 169 -33.15 -7.34 -12.49
N THR A 170 -32.78 -8.45 -13.11
CA THR A 170 -32.94 -8.73 -14.53
C THR A 170 -34.41 -8.56 -14.91
N SER A 171 -34.83 -7.34 -15.26
CA SER A 171 -36.07 -7.05 -15.97
C SER A 171 -36.03 -5.57 -16.42
N THR A 172 -35.96 -5.36 -17.73
CA THR A 172 -35.94 -4.05 -18.43
C THR A 172 -34.66 -3.22 -18.23
N VAL A 173 -33.64 -3.46 -19.06
CA VAL A 173 -32.65 -2.42 -19.40
C VAL A 173 -33.42 -1.27 -20.05
N LYS A 174 -33.82 -0.26 -19.26
CA LYS A 174 -34.13 1.04 -19.83
C LYS A 174 -32.83 1.50 -20.49
N SER A 175 -32.86 1.75 -21.79
CA SER A 175 -31.73 2.31 -22.52
C SER A 175 -31.39 3.67 -21.89
N VAL A 176 -30.40 3.71 -21.00
CA VAL A 176 -29.89 4.97 -20.46
C VAL A 176 -29.11 5.66 -21.57
N SER A 177 -29.60 6.81 -22.02
CA SER A 177 -28.89 7.64 -22.98
C SER A 177 -27.68 8.30 -22.32
N LEU A 178 -26.65 8.62 -23.12
CA LEU A 178 -25.46 9.32 -22.63
C LEU A 178 -25.81 10.67 -21.97
N ASN A 179 -26.83 11.36 -22.47
CA ASN A 179 -27.30 12.63 -21.91
C ASN A 179 -27.94 12.45 -20.53
N GLN A 180 -28.74 11.40 -20.33
CA GLN A 180 -29.30 11.07 -19.01
C GLN A 180 -28.19 10.71 -18.01
N PHE A 181 -27.20 9.93 -18.45
CA PHE A 181 -26.04 9.60 -17.64
C PHE A 181 -25.25 10.86 -17.26
N LYS A 182 -24.95 11.74 -18.22
CA LYS A 182 -24.25 13.01 -17.98
C LYS A 182 -24.96 13.86 -16.92
N TYR A 183 -26.27 14.07 -17.08
CA TYR A 183 -27.04 14.86 -16.12
C TYR A 183 -27.03 14.26 -14.71
N ALA A 184 -27.20 12.94 -14.60
CA ALA A 184 -27.13 12.23 -13.31
C ALA A 184 -25.73 12.33 -12.68
N LEU A 185 -24.68 12.23 -13.48
CA LEU A 185 -23.29 12.36 -13.06
C LEU A 185 -22.97 13.76 -12.55
N GLU A 186 -23.34 14.81 -13.28
CA GLU A 186 -23.15 16.21 -12.86
C GLU A 186 -23.83 16.48 -11.51
N ASN A 187 -25.07 16.03 -11.34
CA ASN A 187 -25.80 16.16 -10.07
C ASN A 187 -25.09 15.45 -8.91
N LYS A 188 -24.49 14.29 -9.17
CA LYS A 188 -23.76 13.55 -8.15
C LYS A 188 -22.43 14.21 -7.81
N LEU A 189 -21.64 14.61 -8.82
CA LEU A 189 -20.36 15.29 -8.64
C LEU A 189 -20.50 16.66 -7.95
N ASN A 190 -21.60 17.39 -8.19
CA ASN A 190 -21.89 18.66 -7.51
C ASN A 190 -22.02 18.52 -5.98
N ARG A 191 -22.28 17.31 -5.48
CA ARG A 191 -22.35 17.00 -4.05
C ARG A 191 -21.02 16.49 -3.49
N LEU A 192 -20.07 16.13 -4.34
CA LEU A 192 -18.77 15.63 -3.94
C LEU A 192 -17.74 16.76 -3.93
N GLU A 193 -16.78 16.66 -3.00
CA GLU A 193 -15.63 17.55 -2.92
C GLU A 193 -14.39 16.72 -2.59
N PHE A 194 -13.26 17.09 -3.18
CA PHE A 194 -11.96 16.53 -2.80
C PHE A 194 -11.06 17.67 -2.35
N ALA A 195 -10.58 17.65 -1.11
CA ALA A 195 -9.71 18.71 -0.56
C ALA A 195 -10.28 20.14 -0.82
N HIS A 196 -11.59 20.31 -0.63
CA HIS A 196 -12.34 21.55 -0.91
C HIS A 196 -12.39 22.01 -2.38
N HIS A 197 -11.95 21.17 -3.32
CA HIS A 197 -12.09 21.36 -4.75
C HIS A 197 -13.36 20.67 -5.26
N ARG A 198 -14.03 21.31 -6.23
CA ARG A 198 -15.16 20.73 -6.95
C ARG A 198 -14.64 19.78 -8.03
N LEU A 199 -15.36 18.69 -8.24
CA LEU A 199 -15.11 17.76 -9.33
C LEU A 199 -15.98 18.18 -10.53
N ILE A 200 -15.34 18.67 -11.59
CA ILE A 200 -16.03 19.14 -12.80
C ILE A 200 -15.69 18.22 -13.96
N ILE A 201 -16.71 17.80 -14.71
CA ILE A 201 -16.51 16.99 -15.91
C ILE A 201 -15.89 17.86 -17.00
N ASP A 202 -14.69 17.51 -17.44
CA ASP A 202 -14.05 18.08 -18.63
C ASP A 202 -14.55 17.33 -19.88
N ARG A 203 -14.57 15.99 -19.82
CA ARG A 203 -14.91 15.16 -20.98
C ARG A 203 -15.61 13.86 -20.59
N ILE A 204 -16.51 13.41 -21.46
CA ILE A 204 -17.11 12.06 -21.44
C ILE A 204 -16.86 11.43 -22.81
N MET A 205 -16.12 10.33 -22.85
CA MET A 205 -15.82 9.59 -24.06
C MET A 205 -16.50 8.22 -24.00
N PRO A 206 -17.58 7.97 -24.75
CA PRO A 206 -18.24 6.67 -24.76
C PRO A 206 -17.30 5.62 -25.36
N ILE A 207 -17.30 4.43 -24.77
CA ILE A 207 -16.55 3.26 -25.23
C ILE A 207 -17.47 2.04 -25.27
N SER A 208 -16.99 0.93 -25.83
CA SER A 208 -17.81 -0.28 -26.03
C SER A 208 -18.36 -0.87 -24.72
N GLY A 209 -19.56 -1.46 -24.84
CA GLY A 209 -20.23 -2.17 -23.74
C GLY A 209 -20.93 -1.25 -22.74
N GLY A 210 -21.42 -0.08 -23.17
CA GLY A 210 -22.13 0.86 -22.29
C GLY A 210 -21.22 1.45 -21.20
N ARG A 211 -19.95 1.68 -21.53
CA ARG A 211 -18.97 2.30 -20.64
C ARG A 211 -18.57 3.67 -21.18
N ALA A 212 -18.00 4.48 -20.31
CA ALA A 212 -17.43 5.77 -20.67
C ALA A 212 -16.12 6.01 -19.91
N VAL A 213 -15.19 6.68 -20.58
CA VAL A 213 -14.03 7.31 -19.94
C VAL A 213 -14.45 8.73 -19.56
N LEU A 214 -14.20 9.11 -18.31
CA LEU A 214 -14.49 10.42 -17.76
C LEU A 214 -13.17 11.12 -17.46
N ASP A 215 -12.99 12.31 -18.01
CA ASP A 215 -11.94 13.23 -17.55
C ASP A 215 -12.58 14.27 -16.64
N ILE A 216 -12.05 14.38 -15.42
CA ILE A 216 -12.58 15.22 -14.35
C ILE A 216 -11.48 16.14 -13.84
N GLU A 217 -11.80 17.43 -13.74
CA GLU A 217 -10.93 18.47 -13.23
C GLU A 217 -11.26 18.80 -11.77
N LEU A 218 -10.22 19.04 -10.97
CA LEU A 218 -10.32 19.52 -9.60
C LEU A 218 -10.23 21.05 -9.59
N VAL A 219 -11.36 21.72 -9.40
CA VAL A 219 -11.44 23.20 -9.45
C VAL A 219 -11.59 23.79 -8.05
N ALA A 220 -10.64 24.64 -7.67
CA ALA A 220 -10.62 25.32 -6.37
C ALA A 220 -11.88 26.18 -6.17
N LYS A 221 -12.34 26.27 -4.92
CA LYS A 221 -13.34 27.26 -4.54
C LYS A 221 -12.67 28.61 -4.24
N LEU A 222 -13.36 29.69 -4.56
CA LEU A 222 -12.90 31.09 -4.43
C LEU A 222 -12.73 31.60 -2.97
N VAL A 223 -12.36 30.74 -2.03
CA VAL A 223 -12.22 31.04 -0.58
C VAL A 223 -10.77 30.71 -0.17
N PRO A 224 -10.17 31.35 0.86
CA PRO A 224 -8.73 31.61 0.91
C PRO A 224 -7.92 30.31 0.84
N LYS A 225 -7.05 30.26 -0.18
CA LYS A 225 -6.02 29.25 -0.54
C LYS A 225 -5.97 28.03 0.38
N MET A 226 -6.93 27.10 0.24
CA MET A 226 -6.67 25.72 0.66
C MET A 226 -5.76 25.09 -0.39
N VAL A 227 -4.56 24.75 0.05
CA VAL A 227 -3.55 24.14 -0.80
C VAL A 227 -3.95 22.69 -1.03
N ILE A 228 -4.22 22.35 -2.29
CA ILE A 228 -4.39 20.94 -2.67
C ILE A 228 -3.07 20.20 -2.36
N PRO A 229 -3.11 18.95 -1.85
CA PRO A 229 -1.88 18.21 -1.63
C PRO A 229 -1.06 18.14 -2.93
N SER A 230 0.26 18.27 -2.82
CA SER A 230 1.18 18.38 -3.97
C SER A 230 1.01 17.26 -4.99
N ALA A 231 0.68 16.05 -4.53
CA ALA A 231 0.37 14.87 -5.34
C ALA A 231 -0.72 15.13 -6.41
N PHE A 232 -1.66 16.03 -6.14
CA PHE A 232 -2.81 16.33 -7.00
C PHE A 232 -2.69 17.68 -7.73
N SER A 233 -1.61 18.43 -7.50
CA SER A 233 -1.39 19.71 -8.19
C SER A 233 -1.36 19.49 -9.70
N GLN A 234 -2.23 20.20 -10.43
CA GLN A 234 -2.37 20.13 -11.89
C GLN A 234 -2.73 18.73 -12.44
N LYS A 235 -3.21 17.81 -11.58
CA LYS A 235 -3.66 16.49 -12.02
C LYS A 235 -5.12 16.53 -12.45
N ARG A 236 -5.43 15.75 -13.48
CA ARG A 236 -6.80 15.40 -13.89
C ARG A 236 -7.07 13.97 -13.45
N LEU A 237 -8.32 13.68 -13.11
CA LEU A 237 -8.77 12.34 -12.83
C LEU A 237 -9.33 11.76 -14.13
N SER A 238 -8.80 10.61 -14.57
CA SER A 238 -9.29 9.91 -15.75
C SER A 238 -9.78 8.53 -15.35
N VAL A 239 -11.08 8.33 -15.34
CA VAL A 239 -11.70 7.09 -14.82
C VAL A 239 -12.61 6.42 -15.84
N VAL A 240 -12.70 5.10 -15.79
CA VAL A 240 -13.64 4.32 -16.60
C VAL A 240 -14.83 3.91 -15.74
N THR A 241 -16.04 4.15 -16.23
CA THR A 241 -17.28 3.75 -15.54
C THR A 241 -18.31 3.18 -16.50
N SER A 242 -19.30 2.46 -15.96
CA SER A 242 -20.50 2.05 -16.67
C SER A 242 -21.52 3.18 -16.69
N ILE A 243 -22.15 3.44 -17.85
CA ILE A 243 -23.22 4.43 -17.94
C ILE A 243 -24.52 3.96 -17.26
N TYR A 244 -24.59 2.68 -16.90
CA TYR A 244 -25.73 2.07 -16.21
C TYR A 244 -25.56 2.05 -14.68
N ASP A 245 -24.39 2.41 -14.17
CA ASP A 245 -24.06 2.32 -12.74
C ASP A 245 -23.38 3.60 -12.24
N ILE A 246 -24.21 4.63 -12.10
CA ILE A 246 -23.77 5.89 -11.52
C ILE A 246 -23.51 5.76 -10.01
N ASP A 247 -23.99 4.69 -9.39
CA ASP A 247 -23.94 4.56 -7.95
C ASP A 247 -22.53 4.34 -7.41
N ASN A 248 -21.71 3.67 -8.21
CA ASN A 248 -20.32 3.38 -7.90
C ASN A 248 -19.32 4.52 -8.18
N ILE A 249 -19.76 5.67 -8.71
CA ILE A 249 -18.82 6.75 -9.10
C ILE A 249 -17.90 7.23 -7.95
N MET A 250 -18.40 7.27 -6.72
CA MET A 250 -17.59 7.72 -5.57
C MET A 250 -16.47 6.72 -5.24
N TYR A 251 -16.72 5.43 -5.40
CA TYR A 251 -15.71 4.38 -5.23
C TYR A 251 -14.65 4.47 -6.33
N ILE A 252 -15.09 4.61 -7.59
CA ILE A 252 -14.21 4.76 -8.76
C ILE A 252 -13.30 5.99 -8.61
N LEU A 253 -13.85 7.11 -8.17
CA LEU A 253 -13.08 8.33 -7.91
C LEU A 253 -12.07 8.14 -6.78
N LEU A 254 -12.48 7.46 -5.70
CA LEU A 254 -11.57 7.19 -4.58
C LEU A 254 -10.39 6.31 -5.02
N ASP A 255 -10.65 5.27 -5.81
CA ASP A 255 -9.60 4.38 -6.32
C ASP A 255 -8.58 5.16 -7.16
N GLU A 256 -9.04 6.05 -8.04
CA GLU A 256 -8.16 6.90 -8.85
C GLU A 256 -7.37 7.90 -8.01
N LEU A 257 -8.01 8.54 -7.02
CA LEU A 257 -7.33 9.46 -6.11
C LEU A 257 -6.25 8.74 -5.28
N ILE A 258 -6.53 7.51 -4.82
CA ILE A 258 -5.55 6.67 -4.13
C ILE A 258 -4.43 6.28 -5.09
N ALA A 259 -4.73 5.94 -6.35
CA ALA A 259 -3.73 5.59 -7.35
C ALA A 259 -2.77 6.75 -7.64
N ILE A 260 -3.29 7.98 -7.78
CA ILE A 260 -2.49 9.20 -7.95
C ILE A 260 -1.59 9.43 -6.72
N SER A 261 -2.14 9.25 -5.52
CA SER A 261 -1.40 9.39 -4.27
C SER A 261 -0.27 8.36 -4.14
N ASN A 262 -0.56 7.09 -4.41
CA ASN A 262 0.43 6.01 -4.41
C ASN A 262 1.53 6.28 -5.44
N ARG A 263 1.16 6.72 -6.65
CA ARG A 263 2.12 7.12 -7.68
C ARG A 263 3.03 8.25 -7.20
N HIS A 264 2.49 9.24 -6.49
CA HIS A 264 3.31 10.31 -5.91
C HIS A 264 4.35 9.75 -4.94
N VAL A 265 3.96 8.87 -4.02
CA VAL A 265 4.90 8.22 -3.09
C VAL A 265 5.96 7.43 -3.85
N GLU A 266 5.55 6.60 -4.80
CA GLU A 266 6.48 5.73 -5.54
C GLU A 266 7.49 6.53 -6.41
N GLU A 267 7.13 7.72 -6.90
CA GLU A 267 8.05 8.59 -7.67
C GLU A 267 9.01 9.43 -6.80
N HIS A 268 8.68 9.64 -5.52
CA HIS A 268 9.46 10.52 -4.63
C HIS A 268 10.23 9.76 -3.56
N PHE A 269 9.77 8.56 -3.19
CA PHE A 269 10.45 7.68 -2.27
C PHE A 269 11.77 7.20 -2.87
N SER A 270 12.88 7.48 -2.19
CA SER A 270 14.19 6.95 -2.54
C SER A 270 14.89 6.37 -1.32
N PHE A 271 15.65 5.31 -1.50
CA PHE A 271 16.62 4.84 -0.52
C PHE A 271 18.02 5.04 -1.11
N GLN A 272 18.90 5.76 -0.40
CA GLN A 272 20.25 6.11 -0.88
C GLN A 272 20.22 6.72 -2.30
N ASN A 273 19.31 7.67 -2.53
CA ASN A 273 19.05 8.32 -3.84
C ASN A 273 18.57 7.38 -4.97
N PHE A 274 18.32 6.10 -4.70
CA PHE A 274 17.77 5.17 -5.67
C PHE A 274 16.25 5.01 -5.50
N LYS A 275 15.50 5.36 -6.55
CA LYS A 275 14.03 5.33 -6.58
C LYS A 275 13.48 4.02 -7.14
N ARG A 276 13.75 2.90 -6.44
CA ARG A 276 13.40 1.54 -6.90
C ARG A 276 11.95 1.38 -7.40
N PHE A 277 11.01 2.12 -6.82
CA PHE A 277 9.57 2.02 -7.12
C PHE A 277 9.08 3.01 -8.19
N SER A 278 9.95 3.89 -8.67
CA SER A 278 9.62 4.84 -9.74
C SER A 278 9.34 4.10 -11.05
N ARG A 279 8.30 4.51 -11.77
CA ARG A 279 7.98 4.01 -13.11
C ARG A 279 8.94 4.54 -14.19
N ASN A 280 9.87 5.41 -13.82
CA ASN A 280 10.98 5.80 -14.70
C ASN A 280 12.06 4.70 -14.81
N ILE A 281 11.98 3.65 -13.98
CA ILE A 281 12.86 2.49 -14.10
C ILE A 281 12.20 1.45 -15.01
N SER A 282 12.92 1.00 -16.03
CA SER A 282 12.46 -0.06 -16.94
C SER A 282 12.25 -1.38 -16.17
N PRO A 283 11.06 -2.00 -16.27
CA PRO A 283 10.81 -3.34 -15.74
C PRO A 283 11.73 -4.41 -16.36
N GLU A 284 12.06 -4.28 -17.64
CA GLU A 284 12.97 -5.20 -18.35
C GLU A 284 14.38 -5.12 -17.75
N TRP A 285 14.89 -3.90 -17.54
CA TRP A 285 16.18 -3.70 -16.88
C TRP A 285 16.20 -4.28 -15.46
N LEU A 286 15.14 -4.06 -14.67
CA LEU A 286 15.03 -4.65 -13.33
C LEU A 286 15.02 -6.18 -13.38
N ALA A 287 14.32 -6.77 -14.35
CA ALA A 287 14.26 -8.21 -14.54
C ALA A 287 15.64 -8.78 -14.90
N GLU A 288 16.36 -8.14 -15.82
CA GLU A 288 17.74 -8.49 -16.18
C GLU A 288 18.66 -8.47 -14.95
N LYS A 289 18.63 -7.39 -14.15
CA LYS A 289 19.44 -7.31 -12.92
C LYS A 289 19.03 -8.31 -11.85
N SER A 290 17.74 -8.64 -11.77
CA SER A 290 17.27 -9.72 -10.90
C SER A 290 17.85 -11.07 -11.31
N ILE A 291 17.88 -11.38 -12.62
CA ILE A 291 18.47 -12.62 -13.14
C ILE A 291 19.99 -12.65 -12.90
N GLU A 292 20.69 -11.56 -13.20
CA GLU A 292 22.15 -11.44 -13.00
C GLU A 292 22.54 -11.71 -11.54
N SER A 293 21.72 -11.26 -10.58
CA SER A 293 21.98 -11.48 -9.16
C SER A 293 21.75 -12.93 -8.70
N ARG A 294 20.99 -13.73 -9.47
CA ARG A 294 20.52 -15.07 -9.08
C ARG A 294 21.19 -16.18 -9.86
N GLN A 295 22.52 -16.22 -9.88
CA GLN A 295 23.28 -17.31 -10.53
C GLN A 295 23.32 -18.62 -9.71
N TYR A 296 22.17 -19.04 -9.17
CA TYR A 296 22.06 -20.19 -8.26
C TYR A 296 22.69 -21.47 -8.82
N LYS A 297 22.49 -21.78 -10.10
CA LYS A 297 23.08 -22.98 -10.73
C LYS A 297 24.61 -23.01 -10.63
N ALA A 298 25.27 -21.85 -10.74
CA ALA A 298 26.72 -21.75 -10.61
C ALA A 298 27.13 -21.73 -9.13
N HIS A 299 26.47 -20.91 -8.33
CA HIS A 299 26.76 -20.70 -6.92
C HIS A 299 26.58 -21.97 -6.07
N MET A 300 25.57 -22.79 -6.36
CA MET A 300 25.26 -24.02 -5.62
C MET A 300 26.18 -25.20 -5.96
N LYS A 301 27.17 -25.02 -6.86
CA LYS A 301 28.23 -26.03 -7.08
C LYS A 301 29.18 -26.13 -5.88
N ASN A 302 29.31 -25.07 -5.08
CA ASN A 302 30.03 -25.13 -3.82
C ASN A 302 29.15 -25.85 -2.77
N VAL A 303 29.53 -27.08 -2.42
CA VAL A 303 28.76 -27.95 -1.52
C VAL A 303 28.69 -27.41 -0.10
N GLU A 304 29.76 -26.79 0.43
CA GLU A 304 29.75 -26.20 1.78
C GLU A 304 28.79 -25.01 1.82
N PHE A 305 28.90 -24.09 0.85
CA PHE A 305 28.02 -22.94 0.76
C PHE A 305 26.56 -23.34 0.57
N LYS A 306 26.29 -24.30 -0.33
CA LYS A 306 24.93 -24.81 -0.58
C LYS A 306 24.27 -25.28 0.71
N LYS A 307 24.96 -26.10 1.51
CA LYS A 307 24.45 -26.60 2.80
C LYS A 307 24.11 -25.46 3.76
N ILE A 308 24.97 -24.44 3.83
CA ILE A 308 24.77 -23.28 4.71
C ILE A 308 23.56 -22.47 4.23
N PHE A 309 23.47 -22.17 2.94
CA PHE A 309 22.38 -21.41 2.33
C PHE A 309 21.03 -22.10 2.54
N GLU A 310 20.93 -23.40 2.23
CA GLU A 310 19.70 -24.18 2.41
C GLU A 310 19.29 -24.26 3.89
N SER A 311 20.24 -24.50 4.79
CA SER A 311 19.94 -24.58 6.23
C SER A 311 19.49 -23.25 6.81
N LEU A 312 20.09 -22.12 6.40
CA LEU A 312 19.71 -20.80 6.89
C LEU A 312 18.33 -20.39 6.37
N ASN A 313 18.05 -20.59 5.08
CA ASN A 313 16.73 -20.29 4.52
C ASN A 313 15.63 -21.12 5.19
N TYR A 314 15.86 -22.42 5.37
CA TYR A 314 14.92 -23.30 6.07
C TYR A 314 14.61 -22.78 7.49
N LYS A 315 15.64 -22.38 8.25
CA LYS A 315 15.45 -21.86 9.62
C LYS A 315 14.68 -20.54 9.64
N THR A 316 14.93 -19.65 8.69
CA THR A 316 14.22 -18.37 8.56
C THR A 316 12.76 -18.59 8.18
N ASP A 317 12.45 -19.50 7.26
CA ASP A 317 11.06 -19.80 6.90
C ASP A 317 10.32 -20.49 8.05
N GLU A 318 11.00 -21.38 8.77
CA GLU A 318 10.47 -22.02 9.97
C GLU A 318 10.19 -21.02 11.11
N SER A 319 11.08 -20.05 11.35
CA SER A 319 10.92 -19.04 12.41
C SER A 319 9.74 -18.10 12.16
N ARG A 320 9.42 -17.83 10.89
CA ARG A 320 8.30 -16.96 10.47
C ARG A 320 6.94 -17.64 10.54
N THR A 321 6.91 -18.95 10.76
CA THR A 321 5.68 -19.73 10.78
C THR A 321 4.86 -19.39 12.03
N PRO A 322 3.62 -18.89 11.88
CA PRO A 322 2.80 -18.50 13.02
C PRO A 322 2.25 -19.72 13.77
N GLU A 323 1.81 -19.50 15.00
CA GLU A 323 1.00 -20.48 15.72
C GLU A 323 -0.47 -20.32 15.33
N LEU A 324 -1.15 -21.45 15.09
CA LEU A 324 -2.57 -21.44 14.72
C LEU A 324 -3.47 -21.04 15.89
N GLY A 325 -3.04 -21.34 17.13
CA GLY A 325 -3.85 -21.23 18.33
C GLY A 325 -4.90 -22.34 18.44
N SER A 326 -5.87 -22.16 19.33
CA SER A 326 -6.94 -23.13 19.61
C SER A 326 -8.34 -22.51 19.65
N ASP A 327 -8.47 -21.26 19.24
CA ASP A 327 -9.72 -20.51 19.30
C ASP A 327 -10.59 -20.68 18.03
N ALA A 328 -11.66 -19.90 17.93
CA ALA A 328 -12.55 -19.94 16.78
C ALA A 328 -11.84 -19.61 15.45
N LEU A 329 -10.83 -18.73 15.47
CA LEU A 329 -10.05 -18.41 14.28
C LEU A 329 -9.19 -19.60 13.87
N ALA A 330 -8.60 -20.32 14.85
CA ALA A 330 -7.85 -21.54 14.59
C ALA A 330 -8.70 -22.59 13.87
N LEU A 331 -9.94 -22.82 14.32
CA LEU A 331 -10.88 -23.75 13.68
C LEU A 331 -11.24 -23.33 12.25
N ILE A 332 -11.49 -22.03 12.03
CA ILE A 332 -11.78 -21.48 10.70
C ILE A 332 -10.59 -21.70 9.76
N ASN A 333 -9.38 -21.42 10.24
CA ASN A 333 -8.17 -21.56 9.44
C ASN A 333 -7.85 -23.03 9.17
N PHE A 334 -8.01 -23.90 10.16
CA PHE A 334 -7.86 -25.35 9.99
C PHE A 334 -8.78 -25.88 8.89
N LYS A 335 -10.07 -25.52 8.92
CA LYS A 335 -11.04 -25.94 7.89
C LYS A 335 -10.64 -25.49 6.48
N LYS A 336 -9.97 -24.34 6.35
CA LYS A 336 -9.44 -23.87 5.06
C LYS A 336 -8.21 -24.67 4.64
N LEU A 337 -7.28 -24.92 5.56
CA LEU A 337 -6.07 -25.69 5.30
C LEU A 337 -6.39 -27.13 4.89
N SER A 338 -7.38 -27.76 5.53
CA SER A 338 -7.79 -29.13 5.23
C SER A 338 -8.43 -29.32 3.84
N GLN A 339 -8.68 -28.23 3.09
CA GLN A 339 -9.15 -28.30 1.70
C GLN A 339 -8.03 -28.63 0.71
N TYR A 340 -6.77 -28.61 1.16
CA TYR A 340 -5.59 -28.86 0.32
C TYR A 340 -4.92 -30.17 0.72
N GLU A 341 -4.94 -31.17 -0.17
CA GLU A 341 -4.39 -32.51 0.11
C GLU A 341 -2.85 -32.54 0.17
N ASN A 342 -2.17 -31.69 -0.62
CA ASN A 342 -0.70 -31.68 -0.76
C ASN A 342 -0.13 -30.28 -0.60
N LEU A 343 -0.39 -29.63 0.54
CA LEU A 343 0.12 -28.29 0.81
C LEU A 343 1.62 -28.32 1.14
N GLY A 344 2.47 -27.71 0.31
CA GLY A 344 3.90 -27.57 0.57
C GLY A 344 4.23 -26.39 1.52
N GLY A 345 5.51 -26.29 1.90
CA GLY A 345 6.03 -25.20 2.74
C GLY A 345 5.89 -25.44 4.25
N HIS A 346 6.26 -24.43 5.05
CA HIS A 346 6.10 -24.49 6.51
C HIS A 346 4.65 -24.13 6.91
N ILE A 347 3.98 -25.05 7.59
CA ILE A 347 2.57 -24.93 7.97
C ILE A 347 2.48 -24.38 9.39
N PRO A 348 1.49 -23.51 9.71
CA PRO A 348 1.32 -22.98 11.05
C PRO A 348 1.41 -24.05 12.14
N LYS A 349 2.20 -23.77 13.18
CA LYS A 349 2.38 -24.70 14.31
C LYS A 349 1.02 -24.97 14.96
N GLY A 350 0.77 -26.23 15.34
CA GLY A 350 -0.52 -26.67 15.90
C GLY A 350 -1.55 -27.15 14.87
N SER A 351 -1.21 -27.14 13.57
CA SER A 351 -2.01 -27.78 12.52
C SER A 351 -1.83 -29.30 12.53
N ALA A 352 -2.27 -29.98 13.59
CA ALA A 352 -2.14 -31.43 13.66
C ALA A 352 -2.99 -32.12 12.58
N ASN A 353 -2.39 -33.09 11.86
CA ASN A 353 -2.99 -34.04 10.90
C ASN A 353 -3.10 -33.65 9.41
N ALA A 354 -2.17 -32.87 8.87
CA ALA A 354 -1.91 -32.96 7.44
C ALA A 354 -0.64 -33.80 7.23
N SER A 355 -0.81 -35.04 6.77
CA SER A 355 0.29 -35.93 6.38
C SER A 355 1.02 -35.31 5.19
N ILE A 356 2.00 -34.47 5.45
CA ILE A 356 2.68 -33.69 4.41
C ILE A 356 4.15 -34.09 4.38
N LYS A 357 4.57 -34.58 3.22
CA LYS A 357 5.98 -34.86 2.93
C LYS A 357 6.73 -33.53 2.90
N HIS A 358 7.73 -33.39 3.77
CA HIS A 358 8.78 -32.39 3.59
C HIS A 358 9.54 -32.75 2.30
N ALA A 359 9.66 -31.79 1.37
CA ALA A 359 10.46 -31.91 0.16
C ALA A 359 11.77 -31.15 0.32
#